data_AF-A0A926JAZ6-F1
#
_entry.id   AF-A0A926JAZ6-F1
#
_cell.length_a   1.000
_cell.length_b   1.000
_cell.length_c   1.000
_cell.angle_alpha   90.00
_cell.angle_beta   90.00
_cell.angle_gamma   90.00
#
_symmetry.space_group_name_H-M   'P 1'
#
loop_
_entity.id
_entity.type
_entity.pdbx_description
1 polymer ?
#
loop_
_entity_poly.entity_id
_entity_poly.type
_entity_poly.pdbx_seq_one_letter_code
_entity_poly.pdbx_strand_id
1 'polypeptide(L)'
;MRWFERIAQRQIDAAVARGELTGLKGEGKPLDRERLRESADDVLHRMMAEAGFVPPEIAYQKEVEAKRAILAQIEDQEERKAMQKQIALLDLKRAMSADARRKSLRG
;
A
#
# COMPACT_ATOMS: atom_id res chain seq x y z
N MET A 1 36.33 5.35 -12.44
CA MET A 1 34.90 5.65 -12.71
C MET A 1 34.37 4.63 -13.71
N ARG A 2 33.41 3.81 -13.29
CA ARG A 2 32.71 2.81 -14.11
C ARG A 2 31.75 3.51 -15.09
N TRP A 3 31.35 2.83 -16.16
CA TRP A 3 30.53 3.44 -17.22
C TRP A 3 29.15 3.92 -16.75
N PHE A 4 28.51 3.19 -15.83
CA PHE A 4 27.21 3.57 -15.26
C PHE A 4 27.30 4.81 -14.38
N GLU A 5 28.42 5.00 -13.65
CA GLU A 5 28.65 6.19 -12.83
C GLU A 5 28.69 7.46 -13.70
N ARG A 6 29.28 7.36 -14.90
CA ARG A 6 29.30 8.47 -15.87
C ARG A 6 27.90 8.81 -16.40
N ILE A 7 27.05 7.80 -16.59
CA ILE A 7 25.65 8.00 -17.00
C ILE A 7 24.87 8.65 -15.87
N ALA A 8 24.99 8.12 -14.65
CA ALA A 8 24.35 8.68 -13.46
C ALA A 8 24.76 10.14 -13.24
N GLN A 9 26.07 10.45 -13.31
CA GLN A 9 26.56 11.82 -13.14
C GLN A 9 25.99 12.78 -14.19
N ARG A 10 25.95 12.37 -15.47
CA ARG A 10 25.33 13.19 -16.53
C ARG A 10 23.86 13.49 -16.27
N GLN A 11 23.11 12.52 -15.74
CA GLN A 11 21.68 12.72 -15.41
C GLN A 11 21.52 13.69 -14.24
N ILE A 12 22.39 13.58 -13.22
CA ILE A 12 22.43 14.49 -12.07
C ILE A 12 22.73 15.91 -12.55
N ASP A 13 23.80 16.10 -13.33
CA ASP A 13 24.21 17.42 -13.84
C ASP A 13 23.09 18.07 -14.68
N ALA A 14 22.41 17.27 -15.50
CA ALA A 14 21.27 17.76 -16.29
C ALA A 14 20.07 18.18 -15.41
N ALA A 15 19.79 17.45 -14.33
CA ALA A 15 18.74 17.82 -13.37
C ALA A 15 19.10 19.08 -12.57
N VAL A 16 20.36 19.24 -12.18
CA VAL A 16 20.88 20.48 -11.57
C VAL A 16 20.68 21.66 -12.53
N ALA A 17 21.09 21.51 -13.80
CA ALA A 17 20.95 22.58 -14.80
C ALA A 17 19.49 22.98 -15.06
N ARG A 18 18.55 22.06 -14.89
CA ARG A 18 17.09 22.33 -14.98
C ARG A 18 16.49 22.91 -13.70
N GLY A 19 17.28 23.03 -12.61
CA GLY A 19 16.80 23.50 -11.31
C GLY A 19 15.90 22.49 -10.58
N GLU A 20 15.82 21.24 -11.04
CA GLU A 20 14.94 20.19 -10.48
C GLU A 20 15.37 19.74 -9.07
N LEU A 21 16.60 20.07 -8.69
CA LEU A 21 17.20 19.71 -7.40
C LEU A 21 17.22 20.88 -6.40
N THR A 22 16.53 21.98 -6.72
CA THR A 22 16.37 23.17 -5.87
C THR A 22 14.89 23.50 -5.67
N GLY A 23 14.54 24.09 -4.53
CA GLY A 23 13.16 24.32 -4.10
C GLY A 23 12.41 23.06 -3.64
N LEU A 24 13.13 22.00 -3.26
CA LEU A 24 12.51 20.72 -2.89
C LEU A 24 11.71 20.83 -1.59
N LYS A 25 10.66 20.01 -1.48
CA LYS A 25 9.85 19.92 -0.26
C LYS A 25 10.74 19.47 0.91
N GLY A 26 11.03 20.40 1.82
CA GLY A 26 11.88 20.14 2.99
C GLY A 26 13.32 20.61 2.85
N GLU A 27 13.68 21.30 1.77
CA GLU A 27 15.01 21.90 1.61
C GLU A 27 15.33 22.87 2.75
N GLY A 28 16.55 22.77 3.29
CA GLY A 28 17.01 23.55 4.44
C GLY A 28 16.38 23.18 5.79
N LYS A 29 15.41 22.26 5.83
CA LYS A 29 14.81 21.77 7.08
C LYS A 29 15.63 20.62 7.66
N PRO A 30 15.68 20.46 8.99
CA PRO A 30 16.31 19.30 9.60
C PRO A 30 15.64 18.01 9.12
N LEU A 31 16.46 16.98 8.90
CA LEU A 31 15.96 15.65 8.57
C LEU A 31 15.09 15.11 9.72
N ASP A 32 13.98 14.48 9.33
CA ASP A 32 13.07 13.84 10.27
C ASP A 32 13.75 12.61 10.89
N ARG A 33 13.96 12.65 12.21
CA ARG A 33 14.66 11.60 12.95
C ARG A 33 13.89 10.29 12.99
N GLU A 34 12.57 10.33 12.88
CA GLU A 34 11.75 9.12 12.80
C GLU A 34 11.96 8.44 11.45
N ARG A 35 11.99 9.23 10.36
CA ARG A 35 12.26 8.71 9.01
C ARG A 35 13.64 8.11 8.85
N LEU A 36 14.63 8.60 9.59
CA LEU A 36 15.98 8.01 9.59
C LEU A 36 16.03 6.60 10.19
N ARG A 37 14.99 6.18 10.92
CA ARG A 37 14.88 4.84 11.51
C ARG A 37 14.06 3.87 10.66
N GLU A 38 13.50 4.35 9.55
CA GLU A 38 12.70 3.51 8.66
C GLU A 38 13.55 2.43 8.01
N SER A 39 13.00 1.22 7.96
CA SER A 39 13.52 0.17 7.11
C SER A 39 13.20 0.45 5.63
N ALA A 40 13.86 -0.26 4.72
CA ALA A 40 13.53 -0.19 3.29
C ALA A 40 12.05 -0.53 3.02
N ASP A 41 11.49 -1.47 3.80
CA ASP A 41 10.08 -1.83 3.72
C ASP A 41 9.16 -0.70 4.17
N ASP A 42 9.50 0.01 5.25
CA ASP A 42 8.70 1.17 5.70
C ASP A 42 8.65 2.26 4.62
N VAL A 43 9.78 2.53 3.97
CA VAL A 43 9.85 3.47 2.85
C VAL A 43 8.98 3.00 1.69
N LEU A 44 9.06 1.71 1.31
CA LEU A 44 8.25 1.13 0.24
C LEU A 44 6.75 1.21 0.56
N HIS A 45 6.34 0.85 1.78
CA HIS A 45 4.95 0.94 2.22
C HIS A 45 4.41 2.37 2.18
N ARG A 46 5.21 3.34 2.62
CA ARG A 46 4.83 4.75 2.51
C ARG A 46 4.67 5.17 1.05
N MET A 47 5.62 4.83 0.18
CA MET A 47 5.54 5.17 -1.24
C MET A 47 4.27 4.58 -1.88
N MET A 48 3.94 3.33 -1.56
CA MET A 48 2.69 2.70 -2.00
C MET A 48 1.45 3.43 -1.45
N ALA A 49 1.44 3.78 -0.17
CA ALA A 49 0.34 4.51 0.45
C ALA A 49 0.15 5.92 -0.16
N GLU A 50 1.25 6.64 -0.41
CA GLU A 50 1.24 7.96 -1.08
C GLU A 50 0.75 7.87 -2.52
N ALA A 51 0.99 6.75 -3.21
CA ALA A 51 0.45 6.45 -4.54
C ALA A 51 -1.03 5.98 -4.53
N GLY A 52 -1.67 5.90 -3.36
CA GLY A 52 -3.06 5.46 -3.22
C GLY A 52 -3.25 3.94 -3.31
N PHE A 53 -2.19 3.15 -3.16
CA PHE A 53 -2.30 1.69 -3.14
C PHE A 53 -3.09 1.24 -1.89
N VAL A 54 -4.19 0.51 -2.13
CA VAL A 54 -5.00 -0.08 -1.08
C VAL A 54 -4.77 -1.58 -1.05
N PRO A 55 -4.29 -2.14 0.07
CA PRO A 55 -4.08 -3.57 0.19
C PRO A 55 -5.38 -4.37 0.02
N PRO A 56 -5.32 -5.56 -0.61
CA PRO A 56 -6.51 -6.34 -0.98
C PRO A 56 -7.39 -6.73 0.21
N GLU A 57 -6.83 -6.97 1.39
CA GLU A 57 -7.59 -7.28 2.60
C GLU A 57 -8.50 -6.13 3.05
N ILE A 58 -8.14 -4.88 2.77
CA ILE A 58 -8.96 -3.71 3.09
C ILE A 58 -10.16 -3.65 2.14
N ALA A 59 -9.96 -3.98 0.86
CA ALA A 59 -11.04 -4.08 -0.11
C ALA A 59 -12.03 -5.18 0.27
N TYR A 60 -11.54 -6.37 0.61
CA TYR A 60 -12.39 -7.47 1.07
C TYR A 60 -13.13 -7.15 2.36
N GLN A 61 -12.50 -6.44 3.30
CA GLN A 61 -13.17 -6.00 4.53
C GLN A 61 -14.37 -5.10 4.22
N LYS A 62 -14.21 -4.09 3.36
CA LYS A 62 -15.30 -3.21 2.96
C LYS A 62 -16.43 -3.97 2.27
N GLU A 63 -16.10 -4.95 1.44
CA GLU A 63 -17.11 -5.79 0.78
C GLU A 63 -17.87 -6.67 1.79
N VAL A 64 -17.18 -7.25 2.78
CA VAL A 64 -17.81 -8.00 3.87
C VAL A 64 -18.75 -7.13 4.67
N GLU A 65 -18.34 -5.92 5.03
CA GLU A 65 -19.17 -4.96 5.77
C GLU A 65 -20.44 -4.60 4.97
N ALA A 66 -20.30 -4.32 3.68
CA ALA A 66 -21.44 -4.05 2.80
C ALA A 66 -22.41 -5.25 2.72
N LYS A 67 -21.89 -6.47 2.54
CA LYS A 67 -22.74 -7.68 2.49
C LYS A 67 -23.38 -8.02 3.82
N ARG A 68 -22.73 -7.73 4.95
CA ARG A 68 -23.33 -7.89 6.28
C ARG A 68 -24.49 -6.91 6.50
N ALA A 69 -24.36 -5.67 6.01
CA ALA A 69 -25.44 -4.69 6.05
C ALA A 69 -26.65 -5.15 5.21
N ILE A 70 -26.40 -5.74 4.03
CA ILE A 70 -27.46 -6.32 3.19
C ILE A 70 -28.09 -7.54 3.86
N LEU A 71 -27.28 -8.44 4.43
CA LEU A 71 -27.76 -9.64 5.14
C LEU A 71 -28.73 -9.31 6.28
N ALA A 72 -28.52 -8.18 6.97
CA ALA A 72 -29.40 -7.73 8.04
C ALA A 72 -30.81 -7.35 7.56
N GLN A 73 -30.98 -7.08 6.27
CA GLN A 73 -32.25 -6.68 5.63
C GLN A 73 -32.95 -7.84 4.92
N ILE A 74 -32.31 -9.02 4.80
CA ILE A 74 -32.89 -10.20 4.14
C ILE A 74 -33.72 -11.01 5.14
N GLU A 75 -34.99 -11.19 4.81
CA GLU A 75 -35.95 -12.00 5.57
C GLU A 75 -36.05 -13.45 5.06
N ASP A 76 -35.83 -13.68 3.76
CA ASP A 76 -35.86 -15.02 3.16
C ASP A 76 -34.68 -15.88 3.64
N GLN A 77 -34.96 -17.08 4.13
CA GLN A 77 -33.94 -17.94 4.71
C GLN A 77 -32.95 -18.51 3.67
N GLU A 78 -33.38 -18.76 2.44
CA GLU A 78 -32.50 -19.31 1.40
C GLU A 78 -31.56 -18.23 0.86
N GLU A 79 -32.07 -17.02 0.61
CA GLU A 79 -31.25 -15.85 0.27
C GLU A 79 -30.26 -15.50 1.39
N ARG A 80 -30.70 -15.60 2.66
CA ARG A 80 -29.85 -15.36 3.82
C ARG A 80 -28.70 -16.38 3.91
N LYS A 81 -28.97 -17.67 3.66
CA LYS A 81 -27.92 -18.71 3.58
C LYS A 81 -26.96 -18.47 2.41
N ALA A 82 -27.48 -18.08 1.25
CA ALA A 82 -26.65 -17.78 0.08
C ALA A 82 -25.71 -16.60 0.35
N MET A 83 -26.22 -15.53 0.96
CA MET A 83 -25.43 -14.36 1.33
C MET A 83 -24.39 -14.68 2.41
N GLN A 84 -24.72 -15.51 3.41
CA GLN A 84 -23.76 -16.00 4.40
C GLN A 84 -22.60 -16.78 3.77
N LYS A 85 -22.87 -17.65 2.78
CA LYS A 85 -21.81 -18.36 2.03
C LYS A 85 -20.88 -17.39 1.30
N GLN A 86 -21.44 -16.33 0.70
CA GLN A 86 -20.62 -15.30 0.03
C GLN A 86 -19.75 -14.53 1.02
N ILE A 87 -20.29 -14.17 2.18
CA ILE A 87 -19.53 -13.49 3.25
C ILE A 87 -18.39 -14.40 3.73
N ALA A 88 -18.66 -15.69 3.97
CA ALA A 88 -17.64 -16.65 4.39
C ALA A 88 -16.50 -16.78 3.36
N LEU A 89 -16.82 -16.78 2.06
CA LEU A 89 -15.82 -16.81 1.01
C LEU A 89 -14.95 -15.54 1.00
N LEU A 90 -15.56 -14.37 1.21
CA LEU A 90 -14.81 -13.10 1.30
C LEU A 90 -13.93 -13.03 2.54
N ASP A 91 -14.42 -13.50 3.68
CA ASP A 91 -13.65 -13.59 4.92
C ASP A 91 -12.43 -14.52 4.74
N LEU A 92 -12.59 -15.65 4.02
CA LEU A 92 -11.48 -16.53 3.65
C LEU A 92 -10.44 -15.81 2.77
N LYS A 93 -10.87 -15.13 1.71
CA LYS A 93 -9.97 -14.37 0.82
C LYS A 93 -9.22 -13.27 1.55
N ARG A 94 -9.89 -12.59 2.49
CA ARG A 94 -9.29 -11.58 3.35
C ARG A 94 -8.20 -12.18 4.23
N ALA A 95 -8.47 -13.32 4.88
CA ALA A 95 -7.51 -14.01 5.73
C ALA A 95 -6.26 -14.48 4.95
N MET A 96 -6.46 -15.05 3.75
CA MET A 96 -5.35 -15.45 2.88
C MET A 96 -4.48 -14.26 2.46
N SER A 97 -5.11 -13.13 2.12
CA SER A 97 -4.40 -11.91 1.73
C SER A 97 -3.58 -11.32 2.89
N ALA A 98 -4.15 -11.33 4.09
CA ALA A 98 -3.46 -10.87 5.29
C ALA A 98 -2.27 -11.77 5.66
N ASP A 99 -2.41 -13.09 5.54
CA ASP A 99 -1.31 -14.03 5.80
C ASP A 99 -0.17 -13.89 4.77
N ALA A 100 -0.51 -13.70 3.49
CA ALA A 100 0.46 -13.43 2.44
C ALA A 100 1.27 -12.15 2.74
N ARG A 101 0.61 -11.07 3.16
CA ARG A 101 1.29 -9.83 3.56
C ARG A 101 2.15 -10.03 4.80
N ARG A 102 1.66 -10.78 5.80
CA ARG A 102 2.44 -11.06 7.01
C ARG A 102 3.72 -11.86 6.69
N LYS A 103 3.66 -12.78 5.74
CA LYS A 103 4.82 -13.54 5.27
C LYS A 103 5.81 -12.65 4.52
N SER A 104 5.34 -11.74 3.66
CA SER A 104 6.24 -10.81 2.96
C SER A 104 6.95 -9.83 3.92
N LEU A 105 6.32 -9.48 5.04
CA LEU A 105 6.89 -8.60 6.08
C LEU A 105 7.90 -9.28 7.01
N ARG A 106 8.04 -10.62 6.94
CA ARG A 106 8.96 -11.40 7.79
C ARG A 106 10.19 -11.91 7.03
N GLY A 107 10.25 -11.65 5.72
CA GLY A 107 11.33 -12.06 4.82
C GLY A 107 12.49 -11.09 4.78
#